data_AF-A0A1J4Z4A2-F1
#
_entry.id   AF-A0A1J4Z4A2-F1
#
_cell.length_a   1.000
_cell.length_b   1.000
_cell.length_c   1.000
_cell.angle_alpha   90.00
_cell.angle_beta   90.00
_cell.angle_gamma   90.00
#
_symmetry.space_group_name_H-M   'P 1'
#
loop_
_entity.id
_entity.type
_entity.pdbx_description
1 polymer ?
#
loop_
_entity_poly.entity_id
_entity_poly.type
_entity_poly.pdbx_seq_one_letter_code
_entity_poly.pdbx_strand_id
1 'polypeptide(L)'
;METGKVRADLHNHFRTAIDMSPVDINYIFGLGLRRLGDGGMLGITNFNSRGAEQMFDKAKDSFEGEIATELNNALYLTRGDGQGIWLVKGQEIPTVLNDKETHVLAIGISRDIHISPNGEFQETLGEIKKLGGARVLDHPFHIWGAGHHLRGNEGLEDEILPDVDALEVHNAEAALYIPRILPFKDANNEAIKYFESIRKRFPHLGTLISSDGHSKWLEIGRNYTNLHRISPLVESSGEFSKQFIYGIRENKTYDGRMVPARFGALWHGICLKIEGHTTKDRFK
;
A
#
# COMPACT_ATOMS: atom_id res chain seq x y z
N MET A 1 -16.57 22.28 0.50
CA MET A 1 -16.30 20.83 0.66
C MET A 1 -16.02 20.59 2.12
N GLU A 2 -16.79 19.73 2.80
CA GLU A 2 -16.46 19.36 4.18
C GLU A 2 -15.08 18.70 4.20
N THR A 3 -14.12 19.38 4.82
CA THR A 3 -12.75 18.94 5.01
C THR A 3 -12.70 17.88 6.10
N GLY A 4 -13.14 16.66 5.77
CA GLY A 4 -13.00 15.50 6.65
C GLY A 4 -11.66 14.80 6.43
N LYS A 5 -11.17 14.08 7.46
CA LYS A 5 -10.16 13.05 7.27
C LYS A 5 -10.82 11.68 7.13
N VAL A 6 -10.21 10.78 6.36
CA VAL A 6 -10.62 9.38 6.22
C VAL A 6 -9.46 8.47 6.53
N ARG A 7 -9.77 7.24 6.95
CA ARG A 7 -8.75 6.23 7.23
C ARG A 7 -8.41 5.49 5.95
N ALA A 8 -7.14 5.40 5.63
CA ALA A 8 -6.62 4.77 4.43
C ALA A 8 -5.59 3.70 4.80
N ASP A 9 -5.87 2.45 4.45
CA ASP A 9 -4.92 1.35 4.52
C ASP A 9 -4.60 0.91 3.09
N LEU A 10 -3.47 1.35 2.57
CA LEU A 10 -3.21 1.38 1.12
C LEU A 10 -2.22 0.31 0.64
N HIS A 11 -1.75 -0.56 1.53
CA HIS A 11 -0.84 -1.66 1.21
C HIS A 11 -1.41 -2.94 1.80
N ASN A 12 -2.12 -3.73 0.99
CA ASN A 12 -2.69 -5.01 1.41
C ASN A 12 -2.74 -6.01 0.26
N HIS A 13 -2.43 -7.27 0.56
CA HIS A 13 -2.36 -8.37 -0.39
C HIS A 13 -3.53 -9.35 -0.12
N PHE A 14 -4.62 -9.21 -0.87
CA PHE A 14 -5.84 -10.04 -0.70
C PHE A 14 -5.73 -11.44 -1.29
N ARG A 15 -4.78 -11.61 -2.21
CA ARG A 15 -4.40 -12.89 -2.80
C ARG A 15 -2.90 -12.94 -2.85
N THR A 16 -2.33 -13.72 -1.97
CA THR A 16 -0.93 -14.12 -2.06
C THR A 16 -0.82 -15.20 -3.14
N ALA A 17 0.41 -15.60 -3.50
CA ALA A 17 0.61 -16.75 -4.38
C ALA A 17 0.00 -18.06 -3.82
N ILE A 18 -0.55 -18.08 -2.58
CA ILE A 18 -1.13 -19.28 -1.98
C ILE A 18 -2.62 -19.23 -1.65
N ASP A 19 -3.17 -18.13 -1.10
CA ASP A 19 -4.62 -18.04 -0.91
C ASP A 19 -5.29 -17.57 -2.21
N MET A 20 -5.50 -18.54 -3.10
CA MET A 20 -6.27 -18.37 -4.32
C MET A 20 -7.78 -18.52 -4.08
N SER A 21 -8.23 -18.75 -2.83
CA SER A 21 -9.65 -18.90 -2.53
C SER A 21 -10.43 -17.68 -3.01
N PRO A 22 -11.72 -17.84 -3.36
CA PRO A 22 -12.52 -16.69 -3.74
C PRO A 22 -12.55 -15.68 -2.58
N VAL A 23 -11.92 -14.52 -2.79
CA VAL A 23 -12.10 -13.37 -1.91
C VAL A 23 -13.60 -13.02 -1.90
N ASP A 24 -14.20 -13.07 -0.73
CA ASP A 24 -15.58 -12.61 -0.50
C ASP A 24 -15.55 -11.09 -0.38
N ILE A 25 -15.96 -10.42 -1.46
CA ILE A 25 -15.93 -8.96 -1.55
C ILE A 25 -16.83 -8.31 -0.49
N ASN A 26 -17.97 -8.92 -0.14
CA ASN A 26 -18.89 -8.38 0.87
C ASN A 26 -18.25 -8.42 2.26
N TYR A 27 -17.55 -9.52 2.57
CA TYR A 27 -16.80 -9.63 3.80
C TYR A 27 -15.68 -8.58 3.88
N ILE A 28 -14.88 -8.43 2.82
CA ILE A 28 -13.80 -7.43 2.79
C ILE A 28 -14.35 -6.01 2.92
N PHE A 29 -15.40 -5.69 2.16
CA PHE A 29 -16.07 -4.39 2.24
C PHE A 29 -16.56 -4.11 3.66
N GLY A 30 -17.28 -5.05 4.27
CA GLY A 30 -17.78 -4.91 5.63
C GLY A 30 -16.67 -4.79 6.68
N LEU A 31 -15.53 -5.45 6.45
CA LEU A 31 -14.34 -5.30 7.29
C LEU A 31 -13.70 -3.93 7.14
N GLY A 32 -13.50 -3.47 5.90
CA GLY A 32 -12.98 -2.14 5.58
C GLY A 32 -13.86 -1.05 6.21
N LEU A 33 -15.18 -1.10 5.99
CA LEU A 33 -16.11 -0.13 6.58
C LEU A 33 -16.05 -0.11 8.12
N ARG A 34 -15.99 -1.28 8.77
CA ARG A 34 -15.88 -1.36 10.24
C ARG A 34 -14.57 -0.80 10.79
N ARG A 35 -13.45 -0.99 10.09
CA ARG A 35 -12.11 -0.60 10.58
C ARG A 35 -11.74 0.83 10.16
N LEU A 36 -12.04 1.18 8.92
CA LEU A 36 -11.67 2.44 8.27
C LEU A 36 -12.79 3.49 8.33
N GLY A 37 -14.03 3.08 8.56
CA GLY A 37 -15.18 3.99 8.62
C GLY A 37 -15.70 4.41 7.25
N ASP A 38 -16.76 5.21 7.26
CA ASP A 38 -17.34 5.80 6.04
C ASP A 38 -16.34 6.69 5.30
N GLY A 39 -16.29 6.56 3.98
CA GLY A 39 -15.30 7.20 3.13
C GLY A 39 -13.87 6.63 3.25
N GLY A 40 -13.68 5.55 4.03
CA GLY A 40 -12.38 4.89 4.19
C GLY A 40 -11.80 4.39 2.87
N MET A 41 -10.50 4.15 2.82
CA MET A 41 -9.80 3.71 1.60
C MET A 41 -9.02 2.42 1.87
N LEU A 42 -9.23 1.45 1.00
CA LEU A 42 -8.58 0.15 1.08
C LEU A 42 -7.79 -0.13 -0.20
N GLY A 43 -6.47 -0.16 -0.08
CA GLY A 43 -5.56 -0.49 -1.17
C GLY A 43 -5.56 -1.98 -1.45
N ILE A 44 -5.83 -2.34 -2.70
CA ILE A 44 -5.71 -3.70 -3.23
C ILE A 44 -4.36 -3.78 -3.97
N THR A 45 -3.34 -4.23 -3.26
CA THR A 45 -1.96 -4.31 -3.76
C THR A 45 -1.68 -5.70 -4.33
N ASN A 46 -0.98 -5.73 -5.46
CA ASN A 46 -0.49 -6.94 -6.09
C ASN A 46 1.00 -6.80 -6.44
N PHE A 47 1.69 -7.92 -6.65
CA PHE A 47 3.05 -7.87 -7.21
C PHE A 47 3.00 -7.67 -8.73
N ASN A 48 2.69 -8.73 -9.47
CA ASN A 48 2.65 -8.73 -10.93
C ASN A 48 1.44 -9.49 -11.51
N SER A 49 0.53 -9.97 -10.65
CA SER A 49 -0.55 -10.85 -11.06
C SER A 49 -1.87 -10.08 -11.23
N ARG A 50 -2.59 -10.37 -12.32
CA ARG A 50 -4.00 -9.95 -12.48
C ARG A 50 -4.94 -10.59 -11.47
N GLY A 51 -4.48 -11.61 -10.73
CA GLY A 51 -5.30 -12.40 -9.81
C GLY A 51 -5.91 -11.58 -8.67
N ALA A 52 -5.22 -10.53 -8.21
CA ALA A 52 -5.73 -9.59 -7.22
C ALA A 52 -6.70 -8.56 -7.83
N GLU A 53 -6.51 -8.19 -9.10
CA GLU A 53 -7.43 -7.28 -9.80
C GLU A 53 -8.81 -7.88 -10.02
N GLN A 54 -8.92 -9.21 -10.05
CA GLN A 54 -10.21 -9.92 -10.04
C GLN A 54 -11.10 -9.50 -8.86
N MET A 55 -10.56 -8.89 -7.82
CA MET A 55 -11.36 -8.33 -6.74
C MET A 55 -12.22 -7.15 -7.19
N PHE A 56 -11.73 -6.33 -8.13
CA PHE A 56 -12.52 -5.26 -8.74
C PHE A 56 -13.64 -5.83 -9.62
N ASP A 57 -13.37 -6.91 -10.36
CA ASP A 57 -14.39 -7.58 -11.17
C ASP A 57 -15.45 -8.25 -10.28
N LYS A 58 -15.01 -8.96 -9.23
CA LYS A 58 -15.93 -9.53 -8.24
C LYS A 58 -16.77 -8.49 -7.52
N ALA A 59 -16.26 -7.28 -7.32
CA ALA A 59 -17.07 -6.20 -6.78
C ALA A 59 -18.22 -5.84 -7.70
N LYS A 60 -18.05 -5.94 -9.03
CA LYS A 60 -19.13 -5.74 -9.99
C LYS A 60 -20.12 -6.89 -10.01
N ASP A 61 -19.62 -8.11 -9.89
CA ASP A 61 -20.43 -9.31 -10.11
C ASP A 61 -21.16 -9.80 -8.84
N SER A 62 -20.64 -9.50 -7.65
CA SER A 62 -21.05 -10.19 -6.41
C SER A 62 -21.18 -9.29 -5.18
N PHE A 63 -20.94 -7.99 -5.30
CA PHE A 63 -21.17 -7.06 -4.20
C PHE A 63 -22.67 -6.85 -3.99
N GLU A 64 -23.14 -6.98 -2.74
CA GLU A 64 -24.55 -6.83 -2.38
C GLU A 64 -25.01 -5.37 -2.28
N GLY A 65 -24.08 -4.41 -2.42
CA GLY A 65 -24.34 -2.98 -2.41
C GLY A 65 -24.31 -2.35 -3.80
N GLU A 66 -24.01 -1.06 -3.86
CA GLU A 66 -23.92 -0.28 -5.10
C GLU A 66 -22.47 0.14 -5.38
N ILE A 67 -22.11 0.20 -6.67
CA ILE A 67 -20.89 0.88 -7.13
C ILE A 67 -21.27 2.32 -7.44
N ALA A 68 -21.18 3.19 -6.43
CA ALA A 68 -21.55 4.59 -6.56
C ALA A 68 -20.58 5.38 -7.47
N THR A 69 -19.32 4.93 -7.59
CA THR A 69 -18.36 5.53 -8.52
C THR A 69 -17.38 4.49 -9.03
N GLU A 70 -17.19 4.46 -10.34
CA GLU A 70 -16.23 3.59 -11.01
C GLU A 70 -15.19 4.42 -11.76
N LEU A 71 -13.93 4.28 -11.37
CA LEU A 71 -12.78 4.88 -12.03
C LEU A 71 -11.86 3.76 -12.56
N ASN A 72 -10.92 4.12 -13.43
CA ASN A 72 -9.93 3.15 -13.90
C ASN A 72 -9.00 2.68 -12.78
N ASN A 73 -8.76 3.48 -11.75
CA ASN A 73 -7.81 3.21 -10.66
C ASN A 73 -8.47 2.97 -9.28
N ALA A 74 -9.78 3.14 -9.16
CA ALA A 74 -10.49 2.97 -7.90
C ALA A 74 -11.99 2.69 -8.11
N LEU A 75 -12.64 2.06 -7.13
CA LEU A 75 -14.10 1.90 -7.05
C LEU A 75 -14.59 2.45 -5.71
N TYR A 76 -15.65 3.25 -5.70
CA TYR A 76 -16.37 3.60 -4.48
C TYR A 76 -17.58 2.69 -4.33
N LEU A 77 -17.54 1.85 -3.30
CA LEU A 77 -18.59 0.89 -2.98
C LEU A 77 -19.44 1.44 -1.84
N THR A 78 -20.77 1.29 -1.91
CA THR A 78 -21.71 1.74 -0.88
C THR A 78 -22.70 0.66 -0.48
N ARG A 79 -23.19 0.73 0.75
CA ARG A 79 -24.34 -0.04 1.25
C ARG A 79 -25.63 0.75 1.13
N GLY A 80 -26.76 0.06 1.34
CA GLY A 80 -28.09 0.68 1.29
C GLY A 80 -28.35 1.78 2.34
N ASP A 81 -27.48 1.92 3.34
CA ASP A 81 -27.48 3.04 4.30
C ASP A 81 -26.62 4.24 3.85
N GLY A 82 -26.07 4.19 2.63
CA GLY A 82 -25.23 5.23 2.04
C GLY A 82 -23.79 5.24 2.51
N GLN A 83 -23.40 4.37 3.46
CA GLN A 83 -22.02 4.27 3.91
C GLN A 83 -21.16 3.55 2.87
N GLY A 84 -19.94 4.02 2.65
CA GLY A 84 -19.07 3.46 1.64
C GLY A 84 -17.59 3.50 1.95
N ILE A 85 -16.81 2.76 1.15
CA ILE A 85 -15.35 2.83 1.13
C ILE A 85 -14.85 2.81 -0.31
N TRP A 86 -13.66 3.38 -0.51
CA TRP A 86 -12.89 3.26 -1.72
C TRP A 86 -12.09 1.96 -1.72
N LEU A 87 -12.15 1.22 -2.82
CA LEU A 87 -11.13 0.23 -3.18
C LEU A 87 -10.16 0.89 -4.15
N VAL A 88 -8.88 0.96 -3.81
CA VAL A 88 -7.86 1.67 -4.59
C VAL A 88 -6.85 0.67 -5.12
N LYS A 89 -6.52 0.72 -6.42
CA LYS A 89 -5.51 -0.17 -7.00
C LYS A 89 -4.11 0.20 -6.46
N GLY A 90 -3.34 -0.79 -6.01
CA GLY A 90 -1.93 -0.67 -5.69
C GLY A 90 -1.09 -1.74 -6.39
N GLN A 91 0.22 -1.55 -6.51
CA GLN A 91 1.17 -2.55 -6.98
C GLN A 91 2.49 -2.42 -6.20
N GLU A 92 2.93 -3.49 -5.54
CA GLU A 92 4.26 -3.59 -4.95
C GLU A 92 5.21 -4.16 -6.01
N ILE A 93 6.22 -3.39 -6.41
CA ILE A 93 7.04 -3.67 -7.59
C ILE A 93 8.45 -3.99 -7.12
N PRO A 94 8.90 -5.25 -7.22
CA PRO A 94 10.31 -5.59 -7.09
C PRO A 94 11.10 -4.90 -8.20
N THR A 95 12.20 -4.27 -7.84
CA THR A 95 13.04 -3.42 -8.70
C THR A 95 14.50 -3.52 -8.23
N VAL A 96 15.43 -2.88 -8.93
CA VAL A 96 16.86 -2.96 -8.65
C VAL A 96 17.41 -1.57 -8.33
N LEU A 97 18.12 -1.45 -7.21
CA LEU A 97 18.88 -0.26 -6.82
C LEU A 97 20.29 -0.68 -6.40
N ASN A 98 21.31 -0.20 -7.10
CA ASN A 98 22.72 -0.56 -6.87
C ASN A 98 22.95 -2.09 -6.88
N ASP A 99 22.47 -2.78 -7.92
CA ASP A 99 22.55 -4.24 -8.09
C ASP A 99 21.90 -5.05 -6.95
N LYS A 100 20.99 -4.45 -6.18
CA LYS A 100 20.24 -5.08 -5.10
C LYS A 100 18.75 -4.98 -5.35
N GLU A 101 18.05 -6.09 -5.12
CA GLU A 101 16.59 -6.13 -5.13
C GLU A 101 16.05 -5.21 -4.04
N THR A 102 15.16 -4.31 -4.41
CA THR A 102 14.40 -3.43 -3.53
C THR A 102 12.97 -3.34 -4.03
N HIS A 103 12.03 -2.90 -3.20
CA HIS A 103 10.65 -2.70 -3.61
C HIS A 103 10.28 -1.21 -3.70
N VAL A 104 9.25 -0.93 -4.49
CA VAL A 104 8.54 0.35 -4.52
C VAL A 104 7.05 0.09 -4.65
N LEU A 105 6.23 0.87 -3.95
CA LEU A 105 4.78 0.77 -4.01
C LEU A 105 4.19 1.86 -4.92
N ALA A 106 3.47 1.43 -5.95
CA ALA A 106 2.67 2.25 -6.84
C ALA A 106 1.20 2.23 -6.39
N ILE A 107 0.59 3.39 -6.11
CA ILE A 107 -0.81 3.44 -5.66
C ILE A 107 -1.62 4.35 -6.58
N GLY A 108 -2.83 3.92 -6.96
CA GLY A 108 -3.73 4.67 -7.82
C GLY A 108 -3.38 4.64 -9.31
N ILE A 109 -2.58 3.66 -9.75
CA ILE A 109 -2.43 3.36 -11.19
C ILE A 109 -3.71 2.71 -11.74
N SER A 110 -3.93 2.83 -13.05
CA SER A 110 -5.09 2.20 -13.70
C SER A 110 -5.06 0.67 -13.53
N ARG A 111 -6.23 0.08 -13.33
CA ARG A 111 -6.49 -1.36 -13.49
C ARG A 111 -6.04 -1.82 -14.88
N ASP A 112 -5.72 -3.11 -15.00
CA ASP A 112 -5.20 -3.76 -16.20
C ASP A 112 -3.81 -3.30 -16.67
N ILE A 113 -3.23 -2.28 -16.05
CA ILE A 113 -1.85 -1.82 -16.28
C ILE A 113 -0.97 -2.35 -15.15
N HIS A 114 0.12 -3.03 -15.48
CA HIS A 114 1.08 -3.55 -14.52
C HIS A 114 2.48 -3.14 -14.95
N ILE A 115 3.23 -2.60 -13.99
CA ILE A 115 4.64 -2.30 -14.19
C ILE A 115 5.42 -3.61 -14.05
N SER A 116 6.37 -3.84 -14.96
CA SER A 116 7.16 -5.08 -14.94
C SER A 116 8.16 -5.07 -13.78
N PRO A 117 8.37 -6.22 -13.10
CA PRO A 117 9.35 -6.30 -12.02
C PRO A 117 10.79 -6.29 -12.56
N ASN A 118 11.75 -6.10 -11.66
CA ASN A 118 13.20 -6.14 -11.90
C ASN A 118 13.73 -5.05 -12.85
N GLY A 119 12.96 -4.00 -13.11
CA GLY A 119 13.46 -2.78 -13.75
C GLY A 119 14.36 -1.97 -12.81
N GLU A 120 15.10 -1.01 -13.36
CA GLU A 120 15.89 -0.06 -12.58
C GLU A 120 14.99 0.86 -11.73
N PHE A 121 15.38 1.13 -10.49
CA PHE A 121 14.55 1.84 -9.50
C PHE A 121 13.97 3.15 -10.01
N GLN A 122 14.81 3.97 -10.64
CA GLN A 122 14.40 5.28 -11.16
C GLN A 122 13.50 5.17 -12.38
N GLU A 123 13.75 4.19 -13.25
CA GLU A 123 12.90 3.94 -14.41
C GLU A 123 11.51 3.51 -13.96
N THR A 124 11.44 2.64 -12.95
CA THR A 124 10.19 2.22 -12.30
C THR A 124 9.46 3.41 -11.69
N LEU A 125 10.12 4.29 -10.93
CA LEU A 125 9.50 5.52 -10.41
C LEU A 125 8.96 6.42 -11.53
N GLY A 126 9.72 6.55 -12.63
CA GLY A 126 9.32 7.30 -13.81
C GLY A 126 8.09 6.70 -14.51
N GLU A 127 7.98 5.37 -14.56
CA GLU A 127 6.81 4.68 -15.10
C GLU A 127 5.57 4.91 -14.24
N ILE A 128 5.68 4.76 -12.91
CA ILE A 128 4.57 5.05 -11.98
C ILE A 128 4.06 6.48 -12.18
N LYS A 129 4.99 7.45 -12.32
CA LYS A 129 4.66 8.86 -12.56
C LYS A 129 3.88 9.07 -13.86
N LYS A 130 4.32 8.43 -14.96
CA LYS A 130 3.64 8.50 -16.27
C LYS A 130 2.22 7.93 -16.19
N LEU A 131 2.01 6.93 -15.35
CA LEU A 131 0.71 6.32 -15.09
C LEU A 131 -0.14 7.09 -14.05
N GLY A 132 0.36 8.22 -13.52
CA GLY A 132 -0.37 9.06 -12.56
C GLY A 132 -0.54 8.42 -11.18
N GLY A 133 0.29 7.42 -10.84
CA GLY A 133 0.30 6.78 -9.54
C GLY A 133 1.12 7.56 -8.51
N ALA A 134 0.77 7.37 -7.23
CA ALA A 134 1.62 7.76 -6.11
C ALA A 134 2.81 6.81 -6.01
N ARG A 135 4.00 7.37 -5.80
CA ARG A 135 5.27 6.64 -5.66
C ARG A 135 5.67 6.59 -4.20
N VAL A 136 5.67 5.40 -3.63
CA VAL A 136 5.89 5.20 -2.19
C VAL A 136 7.09 4.30 -1.98
N LEU A 137 8.01 4.71 -1.10
CA LEU A 137 9.00 3.79 -0.54
C LEU A 137 8.30 2.94 0.52
N ASP A 138 7.86 1.75 0.15
CA ASP A 138 7.29 0.75 1.03
C ASP A 138 8.37 0.18 1.96
N HIS A 139 7.95 -0.12 3.19
CA HIS A 139 8.74 -0.71 4.27
C HIS A 139 10.27 -0.47 4.15
N PRO A 140 10.75 0.80 4.14
CA PRO A 140 12.04 1.16 3.55
C PRO A 140 13.27 0.58 4.27
N PHE A 141 13.13 0.10 5.51
CA PHE A 141 14.21 -0.57 6.26
C PHE A 141 13.94 -2.05 6.51
N HIS A 142 12.97 -2.63 5.79
CA HIS A 142 12.83 -4.07 5.65
C HIS A 142 13.95 -4.64 4.75
N ILE A 143 14.02 -5.96 4.59
CA ILE A 143 15.16 -6.63 3.95
C ILE A 143 15.31 -6.25 2.46
N TRP A 144 14.19 -5.88 1.83
CA TRP A 144 14.07 -5.42 0.44
C TRP A 144 13.71 -3.92 0.36
N GLY A 145 13.94 -3.16 1.44
CA GLY A 145 13.61 -1.74 1.48
C GLY A 145 14.73 -0.86 0.93
N ALA A 146 14.37 0.17 0.16
CA ALA A 146 15.33 1.09 -0.46
C ALA A 146 16.10 1.95 0.56
N GLY A 147 15.56 2.12 1.77
CA GLY A 147 16.12 2.98 2.81
C GLY A 147 17.53 2.60 3.25
N HIS A 148 17.90 1.31 3.20
CA HIS A 148 19.27 0.86 3.49
C HIS A 148 20.30 1.37 2.47
N HIS A 149 19.87 1.62 1.24
CA HIS A 149 20.72 2.10 0.15
C HIS A 149 20.77 3.63 0.08
N LEU A 150 19.67 4.28 0.44
CA LEU A 150 19.56 5.73 0.40
C LEU A 150 20.25 6.39 1.61
N ARG A 151 20.03 5.85 2.81
CA ARG A 151 20.42 6.51 4.05
C ARG A 151 21.90 6.90 4.09
N GLY A 152 22.14 8.21 4.16
CA GLY A 152 23.50 8.76 4.31
C GLY A 152 24.28 8.83 3.00
N ASN A 153 23.65 8.50 1.87
CA ASN A 153 24.17 8.77 0.54
C ASN A 153 23.42 9.97 -0.05
N GLU A 154 23.85 11.19 0.33
CA GLU A 154 23.14 12.42 -0.02
C GLU A 154 22.95 12.59 -1.53
N GLY A 155 23.93 12.20 -2.35
CA GLY A 155 23.81 12.27 -3.81
C GLY A 155 22.69 11.39 -4.36
N LEU A 156 22.56 10.16 -3.84
CA LEU A 156 21.51 9.23 -4.25
C LEU A 156 20.13 9.65 -3.69
N GLU A 157 20.10 10.20 -2.47
CA GLU A 157 18.90 10.79 -1.88
C GLU A 157 18.38 11.97 -2.73
N ASP A 158 19.25 12.90 -3.11
CA ASP A 158 18.93 14.07 -3.94
C ASP A 158 18.48 13.67 -5.35
N GLU A 159 18.93 12.52 -5.85
CA GLU A 159 18.53 11.99 -7.15
C GLU A 159 17.14 11.31 -7.10
N ILE A 160 16.87 10.51 -6.06
CA ILE A 160 15.67 9.66 -6.00
C ILE A 160 14.48 10.34 -5.31
N LEU A 161 14.70 10.98 -4.16
CA LEU A 161 13.62 11.49 -3.31
C LEU A 161 12.77 12.61 -3.92
N PRO A 162 13.24 13.45 -4.87
CA PRO A 162 12.37 14.38 -5.59
C PRO A 162 11.22 13.70 -6.35
N ASP A 163 11.38 12.44 -6.75
CA ASP A 163 10.37 11.67 -7.46
C ASP A 163 9.55 10.72 -6.57
N VAL A 164 9.76 10.75 -5.25
CA VAL A 164 8.96 10.00 -4.28
C VAL A 164 7.85 10.90 -3.71
N ASP A 165 6.67 10.33 -3.49
CA ASP A 165 5.52 11.02 -2.90
C ASP A 165 5.39 10.78 -1.40
N ALA A 166 5.73 9.58 -0.91
CA ALA A 166 5.72 9.27 0.51
C ALA A 166 6.65 8.12 0.90
N LEU A 167 6.90 8.02 2.21
CA LEU A 167 7.56 6.89 2.85
C LEU A 167 6.55 6.14 3.72
N GLU A 168 6.58 4.81 3.65
CA GLU A 168 5.85 3.97 4.59
C GLU A 168 6.63 3.90 5.91
N VAL A 169 6.30 4.79 6.84
CA VAL A 169 6.97 4.91 8.14
C VAL A 169 6.54 3.83 9.14
N HIS A 170 5.43 3.16 8.84
CA HIS A 170 4.99 2.00 9.58
C HIS A 170 4.33 0.98 8.66
N ASN A 171 4.88 -0.22 8.65
CA ASN A 171 4.34 -1.39 8.00
C ASN A 171 4.26 -2.52 9.04
N ALA A 172 3.11 -3.21 9.12
CA ALA A 172 2.93 -4.24 10.14
C ALA A 172 3.78 -5.48 9.87
N GLU A 173 3.97 -5.88 8.60
CA GLU A 173 4.87 -6.99 8.24
C GLU A 173 6.32 -6.64 8.58
N ALA A 174 6.77 -5.41 8.30
CA ALA A 174 8.12 -4.97 8.67
C ALA A 174 8.37 -4.94 10.19
N ALA A 175 7.32 -4.99 11.02
CA ALA A 175 7.43 -5.15 12.46
C ALA A 175 7.72 -6.60 12.90
N LEU A 176 7.64 -7.57 11.98
CA LEU A 176 7.89 -8.98 12.25
C LEU A 176 9.39 -9.26 12.35
N TYR A 177 9.84 -9.51 13.58
CA TYR A 177 11.19 -9.96 13.86
C TYR A 177 11.19 -11.45 14.21
N ILE A 178 11.89 -12.25 13.40
CA ILE A 178 12.15 -13.66 13.68
C ILE A 178 13.67 -13.85 13.72
N PRO A 179 14.28 -14.12 14.89
CA PRO A 179 15.72 -14.32 14.98
C PRO A 179 16.23 -15.30 13.92
N ARG A 180 17.28 -14.91 13.18
CA ARG A 180 17.93 -15.66 12.09
C ARG A 180 17.13 -15.85 10.78
N ILE A 181 15.84 -15.51 10.76
CA ILE A 181 15.00 -15.62 9.54
C ILE A 181 14.66 -14.23 9.00
N LEU A 182 14.24 -13.32 9.87
CA LEU A 182 13.97 -11.91 9.57
C LEU A 182 14.72 -11.06 10.62
N PRO A 183 16.04 -10.80 10.41
CA PRO A 183 16.91 -10.24 11.45
C PRO A 183 16.76 -8.73 11.65
N PHE A 184 15.90 -8.06 10.88
CA PHE A 184 15.73 -6.61 10.91
C PHE A 184 14.81 -6.19 12.06
N LYS A 185 15.41 -6.08 13.24
CA LYS A 185 14.73 -5.51 14.39
C LYS A 185 14.53 -4.01 14.16
N ASP A 186 13.35 -3.51 14.51
CA ASP A 186 13.04 -2.07 14.58
C ASP A 186 12.97 -1.32 13.21
N ALA A 187 12.69 -2.02 12.09
CA ALA A 187 12.58 -1.40 10.76
C ALA A 187 11.66 -0.16 10.71
N ASN A 188 10.50 -0.20 11.36
CA ASN A 188 9.58 0.95 11.45
C ASN A 188 10.19 2.14 12.21
N ASN A 189 10.93 1.90 13.30
CA ASN A 189 11.60 2.98 14.03
C ASN A 189 12.71 3.60 13.16
N GLU A 190 13.39 2.79 12.36
CA GLU A 190 14.39 3.25 11.41
C GLU A 190 13.78 4.07 10.27
N ALA A 191 12.58 3.70 9.79
CA ALA A 191 11.84 4.48 8.80
C ALA A 191 11.43 5.86 9.34
N ILE A 192 10.94 5.91 10.59
CA ILE A 192 10.61 7.15 11.29
C ILE A 192 11.84 8.06 11.43
N LYS A 193 12.97 7.53 11.93
CA LYS A 193 14.22 8.31 12.07
C LYS A 193 14.71 8.85 10.74
N TYR A 194 14.64 8.03 9.69
CA TYR A 194 15.06 8.43 8.36
C TYR A 194 14.18 9.56 7.82
N PHE A 195 12.85 9.42 7.88
CA PHE A 195 11.92 10.50 7.50
C PHE A 195 12.23 11.81 8.25
N GLU A 196 12.43 11.75 9.56
CA GLU A 196 12.76 12.92 10.38
C GLU A 196 14.06 13.60 9.96
N SER A 197 15.07 12.83 9.53
CA SER A 197 16.35 13.36 9.06
C SER A 197 16.28 14.04 7.69
N ILE A 198 15.38 13.61 6.81
CA ILE A 198 15.30 14.08 5.41
C ILE A 198 14.17 15.08 5.15
N ARG A 199 13.10 15.09 5.96
CA ARG A 199 11.86 15.87 5.69
C ARG A 199 12.05 17.38 5.53
N LYS A 200 13.13 17.95 6.08
CA LYS A 200 13.46 19.38 5.86
C LYS A 200 14.03 19.65 4.47
N ARG A 201 14.81 18.71 3.92
CA ARG A 201 15.36 18.79 2.55
C ARG A 201 14.32 18.45 1.49
N PHE A 202 13.43 17.51 1.81
CA PHE A 202 12.38 17.04 0.91
C PHE A 202 10.98 17.28 1.53
N PRO A 203 10.54 18.54 1.63
CA PRO A 203 9.29 18.89 2.31
C PRO A 203 8.04 18.40 1.59
N HIS A 204 8.14 17.88 0.36
CA HIS A 204 7.01 17.29 -0.36
C HIS A 204 6.70 15.85 0.08
N LEU A 205 7.65 15.13 0.71
CA LEU A 205 7.45 13.74 1.13
C LEU A 205 6.38 13.61 2.22
N GLY A 206 5.36 12.81 1.95
CA GLY A 206 4.37 12.37 2.92
C GLY A 206 4.81 11.15 3.72
N THR A 207 3.96 10.73 4.65
CA THR A 207 4.12 9.48 5.39
C THR A 207 2.90 8.59 5.22
N LEU A 208 3.13 7.28 5.18
CA LEU A 208 2.09 6.27 5.18
C LEU A 208 2.29 5.26 6.30
N ILE A 209 1.16 4.79 6.80
CA ILE A 209 0.97 3.73 7.78
C ILE A 209 0.03 2.73 7.14
N SER A 210 0.47 1.48 7.02
CA SER A 210 -0.28 0.43 6.35
C SER A 210 -0.22 -0.88 7.11
N SER A 211 -1.14 -1.78 6.78
CA SER A 211 -1.16 -3.10 7.40
C SER A 211 -0.23 -4.10 6.72
N ASP A 212 0.07 -3.91 5.43
CA ASP A 212 0.66 -4.96 4.59
C ASP A 212 -0.07 -6.29 4.76
N GLY A 213 -1.40 -6.20 4.76
CA GLY A 213 -2.24 -7.27 5.24
C GLY A 213 -2.28 -8.43 4.26
N HIS A 214 -1.82 -9.61 4.70
CA HIS A 214 -1.88 -10.87 3.97
C HIS A 214 -3.04 -11.76 4.46
N SER A 215 -3.59 -11.45 5.64
CA SER A 215 -4.76 -12.11 6.21
C SER A 215 -6.00 -11.22 6.18
N LYS A 216 -7.00 -11.62 5.39
CA LYS A 216 -8.32 -10.99 5.36
C LYS A 216 -9.03 -10.94 6.71
N TRP A 217 -8.64 -11.76 7.68
CA TRP A 217 -9.29 -11.80 9.00
C TRP A 217 -8.61 -10.86 9.99
N LEU A 218 -7.28 -10.90 10.03
CA LEU A 218 -6.51 -10.34 11.12
C LEU A 218 -5.79 -9.06 10.77
N GLU A 219 -5.46 -8.77 9.52
CA GLU A 219 -4.48 -7.70 9.24
C GLU A 219 -5.14 -6.50 8.58
N ILE A 220 -5.93 -6.74 7.54
CA ILE A 220 -6.47 -5.71 6.65
C ILE A 220 -7.25 -4.62 7.39
N GLY A 221 -6.85 -3.36 7.26
CA GLY A 221 -7.44 -2.19 7.92
C GLY A 221 -7.10 -2.03 9.40
N ARG A 222 -6.18 -2.82 9.98
CA ARG A 222 -5.78 -2.63 11.39
C ARG A 222 -4.83 -1.45 11.58
N ASN A 223 -4.01 -1.21 10.58
CA ASN A 223 -3.13 -0.07 10.48
C ASN A 223 -3.62 0.82 9.35
N TYR A 224 -3.59 2.12 9.56
CA TYR A 224 -4.07 3.05 8.55
C TYR A 224 -3.46 4.42 8.78
N THR A 225 -3.47 5.20 7.71
CA THR A 225 -3.15 6.62 7.70
C THR A 225 -4.44 7.43 7.68
N ASN A 226 -4.49 8.57 8.37
CA ASN A 226 -5.58 9.52 8.21
C ASN A 226 -5.24 10.50 7.08
N LEU A 227 -5.94 10.39 5.94
CA LEU A 227 -5.75 11.25 4.77
C LEU A 227 -6.91 12.24 4.62
N HIS A 228 -6.73 13.27 3.80
CA HIS A 228 -7.84 14.13 3.38
C HIS A 228 -8.91 13.29 2.66
N ARG A 229 -10.18 13.54 3.00
CA ARG A 229 -11.32 12.89 2.33
C ARG A 229 -11.33 13.26 0.85
N ILE A 230 -11.34 12.25 -0.01
CA ILE A 230 -11.63 12.41 -1.43
C ILE A 230 -13.14 12.34 -1.61
N SER A 231 -13.68 13.25 -2.41
CA SER A 231 -15.11 13.26 -2.74
C SER A 231 -15.50 11.94 -3.40
N PRO A 232 -16.57 11.27 -2.94
CA PRO A 232 -17.20 10.18 -3.69
C PRO A 232 -17.56 10.57 -5.12
N LEU A 233 -17.92 11.83 -5.35
CA LEU A 233 -18.41 12.34 -6.64
C LEU A 233 -17.31 12.77 -7.61
N VAL A 234 -16.10 12.21 -7.48
CA VAL A 234 -14.99 12.53 -8.39
C VAL A 234 -15.28 11.96 -9.79
N GLU A 235 -15.10 12.77 -10.83
CA GLU A 235 -15.58 12.42 -12.18
C GLU A 235 -14.52 11.69 -13.03
N SER A 236 -13.25 11.68 -12.61
CA SER A 236 -12.17 11.08 -13.39
C SER A 236 -11.03 10.51 -12.53
N SER A 237 -10.35 9.49 -13.04
CA SER A 237 -9.14 8.92 -12.41
C SER A 237 -8.03 9.95 -12.22
N GLY A 238 -7.89 10.88 -13.16
CA GLY A 238 -6.86 11.93 -13.08
C GLY A 238 -7.14 12.93 -11.97
N GLU A 239 -8.41 13.29 -11.73
CA GLU A 239 -8.79 14.12 -10.60
C GLU A 239 -8.60 13.36 -9.27
N PHE A 240 -9.02 12.09 -9.21
CA PHE A 240 -8.80 11.23 -8.05
C PHE A 240 -7.31 11.16 -7.70
N SER A 241 -6.43 10.85 -8.66
CA SER A 241 -4.98 10.75 -8.43
C SER A 241 -4.39 12.06 -7.91
N LYS A 242 -4.82 13.22 -8.45
CA LYS A 242 -4.35 14.53 -7.97
C LYS A 242 -4.74 14.78 -6.52
N GLN A 243 -6.01 14.56 -6.16
CA GLN A 243 -6.50 14.74 -4.78
C GLN A 243 -5.82 13.74 -3.83
N PHE A 244 -5.64 12.50 -4.28
CA PHE A 244 -5.00 11.43 -3.52
C PHE A 244 -3.53 11.69 -3.24
N ILE A 245 -2.73 11.99 -4.26
CA ILE A 245 -1.31 12.33 -4.10
C ILE A 245 -1.15 13.58 -3.24
N TYR A 246 -2.00 14.60 -3.43
CA TYR A 246 -2.02 15.76 -2.54
C TYR A 246 -2.28 15.34 -1.09
N GLY A 247 -3.31 14.54 -0.83
CA GLY A 247 -3.62 14.04 0.51
C GLY A 247 -2.49 13.26 1.17
N ILE A 248 -1.80 12.41 0.40
CA ILE A 248 -0.60 11.68 0.85
C ILE A 248 0.52 12.66 1.22
N ARG A 249 0.84 13.60 0.33
CA ARG A 249 1.91 14.57 0.54
C ARG A 249 1.63 15.48 1.72
N GLU A 250 0.39 15.89 1.96
CA GLU A 250 0.03 16.71 3.11
C GLU A 250 0.12 15.96 4.44
N ASN A 251 0.12 14.62 4.44
CA ASN A 251 0.31 13.84 5.67
C ASN A 251 1.77 13.82 6.12
N LYS A 252 2.22 14.91 6.73
CA LYS A 252 3.58 15.07 7.32
C LYS A 252 3.74 14.49 8.71
N THR A 253 2.65 13.97 9.26
CA THR A 253 2.56 13.46 10.63
C THR A 253 2.30 11.97 10.63
N TYR A 254 2.62 11.31 11.74
CA TYR A 254 2.24 9.93 12.01
C TYR A 254 0.74 9.77 12.36
N ASP A 255 -0.12 10.51 11.67
CA ASP A 255 -1.55 10.55 11.94
C ASP A 255 -2.23 9.31 11.39
N GLY A 256 -2.65 8.44 12.29
CA GLY A 256 -3.19 7.14 11.94
C GLY A 256 -3.14 6.17 13.10
N ARG A 257 -3.14 4.88 12.77
CA ARG A 257 -3.06 3.81 13.76
C ARG A 257 -1.94 2.85 13.42
N MET A 258 -1.02 2.68 14.37
CA MET A 258 0.11 1.74 14.32
C MET A 258 -0.10 0.66 15.38
N VAL A 259 -0.39 -0.57 14.96
CA VAL A 259 -0.59 -1.75 15.79
C VAL A 259 0.60 -2.69 15.57
N PRO A 260 1.40 -2.96 16.62
CA PRO A 260 2.49 -3.92 16.52
C PRO A 260 1.97 -5.31 16.08
N ALA A 261 2.67 -5.96 15.16
CA ALA A 261 2.25 -7.22 14.58
C ALA A 261 2.33 -8.45 15.51
N ARG A 262 2.50 -8.30 16.84
CA ARG A 262 2.83 -9.41 17.77
C ARG A 262 1.97 -10.68 17.62
N PHE A 263 0.68 -10.55 17.30
CA PHE A 263 -0.21 -11.68 17.00
C PHE A 263 -0.41 -11.95 15.50
N GLY A 264 -0.30 -10.91 14.65
CA GLY A 264 -0.37 -11.04 13.19
C GLY A 264 0.82 -11.84 12.66
N ALA A 265 2.03 -11.47 13.07
CA ALA A 265 3.31 -12.16 12.88
C ALA A 265 3.28 -13.70 12.95
N LEU A 266 2.74 -14.25 14.05
CA LEU A 266 2.67 -15.70 14.23
C LEU A 266 1.69 -16.30 13.23
N TRP A 267 0.54 -15.66 13.03
CA TRP A 267 -0.45 -16.10 12.05
C TRP A 267 0.05 -15.95 10.62
N HIS A 268 0.78 -14.89 10.31
CA HIS A 268 1.43 -14.62 9.03
C HIS A 268 2.48 -15.69 8.74
N GLY A 269 3.34 -16.03 9.71
CA GLY A 269 4.27 -17.15 9.59
C GLY A 269 3.57 -18.51 9.46
N ILE A 270 2.42 -18.70 10.12
CA ILE A 270 1.57 -19.89 9.98
C ILE A 270 0.94 -19.94 8.57
N CYS A 271 0.39 -18.83 8.07
CA CYS A 271 -0.10 -18.70 6.71
C CYS A 271 1.02 -19.09 5.76
N LEU A 272 2.16 -18.37 5.75
CA LEU A 272 3.31 -18.68 4.90
C LEU A 272 3.80 -20.15 4.97
N LYS A 273 3.72 -20.80 6.14
CA LYS A 273 4.22 -22.17 6.37
C LYS A 273 3.20 -23.28 6.07
N ILE A 274 1.94 -23.13 6.47
CA ILE A 274 0.84 -24.05 6.10
C ILE A 274 0.62 -24.01 4.59
N GLU A 275 0.92 -22.87 3.99
CA GLU A 275 0.74 -22.58 2.58
C GLU A 275 1.99 -22.90 1.72
N GLY A 276 3.05 -23.49 2.31
CA GLY A 276 4.05 -24.23 1.53
C GLY A 276 5.08 -23.41 0.74
N HIS A 277 5.40 -22.17 1.12
CA HIS A 277 6.48 -21.45 0.47
C HIS A 277 7.86 -21.74 1.04
N THR A 278 8.72 -22.30 0.18
CA THR A 278 10.13 -21.92 0.17
C THR A 278 10.31 -20.82 -0.89
N THR A 279 11.15 -19.84 -0.63
CA THR A 279 11.38 -18.61 -1.43
C THR A 279 11.79 -18.83 -2.90
N LYS A 280 11.90 -20.08 -3.39
CA LYS A 280 12.41 -20.42 -4.72
C LYS A 280 11.39 -20.31 -5.86
N ASP A 281 10.09 -20.26 -5.57
CA ASP A 281 9.04 -20.29 -6.61
C ASP A 281 8.43 -18.91 -6.93
N ARG A 282 8.90 -17.83 -6.31
CA ARG A 282 8.30 -16.48 -6.46
C ARG A 282 8.54 -15.79 -7.81
N PHE A 283 9.41 -16.33 -8.68
CA PHE A 283 9.87 -15.63 -9.88
C PHE A 283 10.01 -16.53 -11.13
N LYS A 284 9.23 -17.60 -11.24
CA LYS A 284 9.08 -18.36 -12.48
C LYS A 284 7.76 -18.08 -13.17
#